data_AF-A0A950RRD7-F1
#
_entry.id   AF-A0A950RRD7-F1
#
_cell.length_a   1.000
_cell.length_b   1.000
_cell.length_c   1.000
_cell.angle_alpha   90.00
_cell.angle_beta   90.00
_cell.angle_gamma   90.00
#
_symmetry.space_group_name_H-M   'P 1'
#
loop_
_entity.id
_entity.type
_entity.pdbx_description
1 polymer ?
#
loop_
_entity_poly.entity_id
_entity_poly.type
_entity_poly.pdbx_seq_one_letter_code
_entity_poly.pdbx_strand_id
1 'polypeptide(L)'
;LGMNLPWSAFALLTLWPGFARRWDERGRRLLQALHCWTWPNLLFWSLIPSHSIRHSLPLCPGLAGLAGMVWANWVAGEEGRRQKAEGKRQKKPVVSSLPSAFCFLPSAFSSRRPPRILIGLLVLWLAVKLVFVEVVVPRRLQGRDARLKGELLAALVPEGNTLYLFRLKDEGIMFYYHRTVCRLPSPDQLPSSGEPLYCMLDRSEWSRWGTRADVESVRRLEDEQGDPMVLVKVHPQQFGSGKPPS
;
A
#
# COMPACT_ATOMS: atom_id res chain seq x y z
N LEU A 1 2.57 7.42 0.48
CA LEU A 1 2.25 8.61 1.32
C LEU A 1 0.83 9.16 1.11
N GLY A 2 0.31 9.19 -0.13
CA GLY A 2 -1.05 9.65 -0.46
C GLY A 2 -2.20 9.08 0.39
N MET A 3 -2.09 7.83 0.84
CA MET A 3 -3.17 7.13 1.54
C MET A 3 -3.40 7.56 3.00
N ASN A 4 -2.44 8.25 3.64
CA ASN A 4 -2.51 8.65 5.06
C ASN A 4 -2.52 10.18 5.26
N LEU A 5 -2.58 10.99 4.21
CA LEU A 5 -3.20 12.32 4.34
C LEU A 5 -4.62 12.05 4.84
N PRO A 6 -5.22 12.71 5.83
CA PRO A 6 -4.83 13.92 6.55
C PRO A 6 -3.90 13.68 7.75
N TRP A 7 -3.79 12.46 8.25
CA TRP A 7 -3.08 12.12 9.49
C TRP A 7 -1.60 12.48 9.46
N SER A 8 -0.93 12.31 8.32
CA SER A 8 0.48 12.72 8.15
C SER A 8 0.68 14.23 8.26
N ALA A 9 -0.26 15.05 7.79
CA ALA A 9 -0.19 16.51 7.92
C ALA A 9 -0.33 16.94 9.40
N PHE A 10 -1.23 16.29 10.13
CA PHE A 10 -1.35 16.51 11.59
C PHE A 10 -0.09 16.06 12.33
N ALA A 11 0.46 14.89 11.99
CA ALA A 11 1.70 14.40 12.59
C ALA A 11 2.90 15.36 12.38
N LEU A 12 2.95 16.15 11.31
CA LEU A 12 4.00 17.15 11.12
C LEU A 12 3.92 18.31 12.13
N LEU A 13 2.73 18.63 12.65
CA LEU A 13 2.57 19.68 13.67
C LEU A 13 3.25 19.32 14.99
N THR A 14 3.48 18.04 15.26
CA THR A 14 4.15 17.60 16.48
C THR A 14 5.67 17.84 16.45
N LEU A 15 6.24 18.08 15.26
CA LEU A 15 7.66 18.44 15.09
C LEU A 15 7.97 19.88 15.53
N TRP A 16 6.94 20.71 15.78
CA TRP A 16 7.15 22.08 16.16
C TRP A 16 7.75 22.16 17.59
N PRO A 17 8.86 22.90 17.84
CA PRO A 17 9.55 22.87 19.14
C PRO A 17 8.69 23.26 20.34
N GLY A 18 7.65 24.07 20.12
CA GLY A 18 6.69 24.46 21.15
C GLY A 18 5.63 23.39 21.47
N PHE A 19 5.44 22.40 20.61
CA PHE A 19 4.42 21.37 20.79
C PHE A 19 4.74 20.46 21.97
N ALA A 20 5.96 19.92 22.02
CA ALA A 20 6.40 19.04 23.12
C ALA A 20 6.35 19.72 24.49
N ARG A 21 6.55 21.04 24.56
CA ARG A 21 6.48 21.83 25.80
C ARG A 21 5.06 21.93 26.40
N ARG A 22 4.02 21.65 25.62
CA ARG A 22 2.62 21.67 26.09
C ARG A 22 2.21 20.40 26.83
N TRP A 23 3.04 19.36 26.76
CA TRP A 23 2.77 18.07 27.38
C TRP A 23 3.55 17.92 28.67
N ASP A 24 2.96 17.20 29.62
CA ASP A 24 3.63 16.72 30.82
C ASP A 24 4.67 15.63 30.46
N GLU A 25 5.39 15.14 31.47
CA GLU A 25 6.46 14.15 31.26
C GLU A 25 5.97 12.87 30.58
N ARG A 26 4.77 12.38 30.93
CA ARG A 26 4.19 11.19 30.32
C ARG A 26 3.82 11.43 28.86
N GLY A 27 3.18 12.55 28.55
CA GLY A 27 2.86 12.93 27.18
C GLY A 27 4.11 13.09 26.31
N ARG A 28 5.20 13.68 26.85
CA ARG A 28 6.48 13.79 26.12
C ARG A 28 7.09 12.43 25.78
N ARG A 29 7.07 11.47 26.70
CA ARG A 29 7.55 10.10 26.43
C ARG A 29 6.73 9.40 25.36
N LEU A 30 5.41 9.53 25.40
CA LEU A 30 4.53 8.98 24.37
C LEU A 30 4.81 9.63 23.00
N LEU A 31 4.94 10.95 22.96
CA LEU A 31 5.27 11.69 21.74
C LEU A 31 6.59 11.21 21.14
N GLN A 32 7.62 11.04 21.97
CA GLN A 32 8.91 10.51 21.54
C GLN A 32 8.79 9.07 21.01
N ALA A 33 8.10 8.18 21.72
CA ALA A 33 7.89 6.80 21.29
C ALA A 33 7.18 6.73 19.93
N LEU A 34 6.15 7.55 19.71
CA LEU A 34 5.43 7.63 18.45
C LEU A 34 6.30 8.14 17.29
N HIS A 35 7.17 9.13 17.54
CA HIS A 35 8.15 9.59 16.55
C HIS A 35 9.21 8.54 16.25
N CYS A 36 9.77 7.90 17.28
CA CYS A 36 10.74 6.80 17.14
C CYS A 36 10.14 5.60 16.40
N TRP A 37 8.83 5.39 16.47
CA TRP A 37 8.14 4.38 15.67
C TRP A 37 7.95 4.83 14.22
N THR A 38 7.45 6.06 14.02
CA THR A 38 7.01 6.57 12.71
C THR A 38 8.19 6.80 11.76
N TRP A 39 9.27 7.43 12.22
CA TRP A 39 10.33 7.88 11.32
C TRP A 39 11.18 6.75 10.73
N PRO A 40 11.65 5.74 11.50
CA PRO A 40 12.40 4.63 10.94
C PRO A 40 11.58 3.81 9.95
N ASN A 41 10.29 3.57 10.26
CA ASN A 41 9.38 2.92 9.32
C ASN A 41 9.23 3.75 8.04
N LEU A 42 9.10 5.08 8.15
CA LEU A 42 8.89 5.94 6.99
C LEU A 42 10.13 5.96 6.10
N LEU A 43 11.31 6.03 6.72
CA LEU A 43 12.60 5.96 6.04
C LEU A 43 12.78 4.61 5.35
N PHE A 44 12.61 3.51 6.09
CA PHE A 44 12.77 2.14 5.58
C PHE A 44 11.87 1.89 4.35
N TRP A 45 10.58 2.24 4.44
CA TRP A 45 9.64 2.04 3.34
C TRP A 45 9.80 3.06 2.20
N SER A 46 10.46 4.21 2.43
CA SER A 46 10.81 5.15 1.35
C SER A 46 12.03 4.72 0.54
N LEU A 47 12.94 3.95 1.13
CA LEU A 47 14.19 3.51 0.50
C LEU A 47 14.05 2.20 -0.28
N ILE A 48 13.05 1.36 0.04
CA ILE A 48 12.84 0.09 -0.64
C ILE A 48 11.96 0.30 -1.89
N PRO A 49 12.51 0.10 -3.10
CA PRO A 49 11.73 0.17 -4.34
C PRO A 49 10.68 -0.96 -4.38
N SER A 50 9.56 -0.71 -5.06
CA SER A 50 8.52 -1.71 -5.33
C SER A 50 7.78 -2.26 -4.10
N HIS A 51 7.60 -1.48 -3.04
CA HIS A 51 6.76 -1.89 -1.92
C HIS A 51 5.27 -1.84 -2.30
N SER A 52 4.56 -2.96 -2.08
CA SER A 52 3.10 -2.95 -2.04
C SER A 52 2.59 -2.01 -0.94
N ILE A 53 1.43 -1.39 -1.16
CA ILE A 53 0.75 -0.50 -0.19
C ILE A 53 0.60 -1.17 1.18
N ARG A 54 0.42 -2.50 1.19
CA ARG A 54 0.21 -3.31 2.40
C ARG A 54 1.42 -3.26 3.34
N HIS A 55 2.62 -2.98 2.83
CA HIS A 55 3.80 -2.85 3.66
C HIS A 55 3.88 -1.54 4.44
N SER A 56 3.03 -0.55 4.12
CA SER A 56 2.95 0.70 4.90
C SER A 56 2.05 0.60 6.14
N LEU A 57 1.37 -0.54 6.37
CA LEU A 57 0.50 -0.75 7.53
C LEU A 57 1.20 -0.51 8.89
N PRO A 58 2.48 -0.88 9.10
CA PRO A 58 3.18 -0.59 10.35
C PRO A 58 3.31 0.91 10.66
N LEU A 59 3.16 1.81 9.69
CA LEU A 59 3.19 3.26 9.92
C LEU A 59 1.92 3.82 10.56
N CYS A 60 0.79 3.14 10.38
CA CYS A 60 -0.52 3.65 10.75
C CYS A 60 -0.65 3.95 12.25
N PRO A 61 -0.21 3.09 13.18
CA PRO A 61 -0.32 3.38 14.62
C PRO A 61 0.46 4.63 15.04
N GLY A 62 1.68 4.80 14.53
CA GLY A 62 2.52 5.96 14.84
C GLY A 62 1.89 7.28 14.35
N LEU A 63 1.45 7.30 13.08
CA LEU A 63 0.80 8.48 12.49
C LEU A 63 -0.54 8.80 13.18
N ALA A 64 -1.37 7.80 13.45
CA ALA A 64 -2.63 7.98 14.15
C ALA A 64 -2.42 8.50 15.58
N GLY A 65 -1.44 7.96 16.30
CA GLY A 65 -1.08 8.43 17.64
C GLY A 65 -0.62 9.89 17.65
N LEU A 66 0.29 10.27 16.74
CA LEU A 66 0.77 11.65 16.62
C LEU A 66 -0.37 12.62 16.32
N ALA A 67 -1.25 12.27 15.39
CA ALA A 67 -2.40 13.10 15.08
C ALA A 67 -3.43 13.17 16.23
N GLY A 68 -3.64 12.06 16.94
CA GLY A 68 -4.47 12.02 18.15
C GLY A 68 -3.94 12.95 19.25
N MET A 69 -2.62 13.04 19.42
CA MET A 69 -2.03 14.02 20.33
C MET A 69 -2.32 15.45 19.88
N VAL A 70 -2.16 15.78 18.59
CA VAL A 70 -2.51 17.13 18.10
C VAL A 70 -3.97 17.46 18.37
N TRP A 71 -4.86 16.50 18.14
CA TRP A 71 -6.28 16.64 18.43
C TRP A 71 -6.56 16.89 19.92
N ALA A 72 -5.97 16.09 20.81
CA ALA A 72 -6.16 16.24 22.26
C ALA A 72 -5.68 17.61 22.77
N ASN A 73 -4.51 18.08 22.32
CA ASN A 73 -3.99 19.42 22.66
C ASN A 73 -4.92 20.54 22.17
N TRP A 74 -5.57 20.33 21.02
CA TRP A 74 -6.53 21.29 20.49
C TRP A 74 -7.78 21.36 21.38
N VAL A 75 -8.39 20.22 21.70
CA VAL A 75 -9.61 20.16 22.53
C VAL A 75 -9.36 20.80 23.91
N ALA A 76 -8.24 20.45 24.57
CA ALA A 76 -7.87 21.04 25.85
C ALA A 76 -7.66 22.58 25.77
N GLY A 77 -7.13 23.07 24.65
CA GLY A 77 -6.96 24.50 24.41
C GLY A 77 -8.26 25.29 24.20
N GLU A 78 -9.37 24.62 23.83
CA GLU A 78 -10.69 25.25 23.74
C GLU A 78 -11.34 25.42 25.11
N GLU A 79 -11.22 24.41 25.98
CA GLU A 79 -11.75 24.45 27.36
C GLU A 79 -11.11 25.56 28.19
N GLY A 80 -9.78 25.68 28.15
CA GLY A 80 -9.08 26.76 28.86
C GLY A 80 -9.44 28.16 28.37
N ARG A 81 -9.83 28.31 27.10
CA ARG A 81 -10.33 29.59 26.55
C ARG A 81 -11.74 29.91 27.04
N ARG A 82 -12.63 28.91 27.12
CA ARG A 82 -13.98 29.07 27.68
C ARG A 82 -13.95 29.50 29.15
N GLN A 83 -13.15 28.82 29.97
CA GLN A 83 -12.99 29.17 31.39
C GLN A 83 -12.47 30.59 31.60
N LYS A 84 -11.49 31.04 30.80
CA LYS A 84 -11.00 32.43 30.86
C LYS A 84 -12.05 33.46 30.44
N ALA A 85 -12.90 33.14 29.47
CA ALA A 85 -13.98 34.03 29.03
C ALA A 85 -15.06 34.18 30.11
N GLU A 86 -15.43 33.08 30.77
CA GLU A 86 -16.39 33.08 31.87
C GLU A 86 -15.84 33.80 33.11
N GLY A 87 -14.58 33.55 33.48
CA GLY A 87 -13.93 34.21 34.61
C GLY A 87 -13.74 35.73 34.43
N LYS A 88 -13.56 36.21 33.20
CA LYS A 88 -13.53 37.65 32.89
C LYS A 88 -14.89 38.33 33.04
N ARG A 89 -16.00 37.59 32.93
CA ARG A 89 -17.35 38.14 33.08
C ARG A 89 -17.72 38.39 34.55
N GLN A 90 -16.97 37.81 35.49
CA GLN A 90 -17.30 37.82 36.92
C GLN A 90 -16.41 38.74 37.78
N LYS A 91 -15.30 39.27 37.24
CA LYS A 91 -14.47 40.24 37.96
C LYS A 91 -14.88 41.67 37.61
N LYS A 92 -15.63 42.33 38.52
CA LYS A 92 -15.72 43.80 38.56
C LYS A 92 -14.29 44.38 38.62
N PRO A 93 -14.00 45.47 37.90
CA PRO A 93 -12.65 46.02 37.83
C PRO A 93 -12.23 46.55 39.20
N VAL A 94 -11.36 45.82 39.90
CA VAL A 94 -10.56 46.38 40.99
C VAL A 94 -9.24 46.80 40.37
N VAL A 95 -9.03 48.11 40.33
CA VAL A 95 -7.82 48.77 39.85
C VAL A 95 -6.69 48.44 40.82
N SER A 96 -5.69 47.68 40.38
CA SER A 96 -4.34 47.84 40.90
C SER A 96 -3.29 47.44 39.87
N SER A 97 -2.37 48.37 39.70
CA SER A 97 -1.20 48.42 38.82
C SER A 97 -0.11 47.44 39.23
N LEU A 98 0.53 46.78 38.25
CA LEU A 98 1.98 46.79 38.03
C LEU A 98 2.37 45.88 36.83
N PRO A 99 3.50 46.17 36.15
CA PRO A 99 3.83 45.60 34.85
C PRO A 99 4.66 44.31 35.02
N SER A 100 4.16 43.19 34.50
CA SER A 100 4.94 41.95 34.42
C SER A 100 5.39 41.73 32.97
N ALA A 101 6.66 42.05 32.73
CA ALA A 101 7.33 42.11 31.43
C ALA A 101 7.75 40.73 30.86
N PHE A 102 7.04 39.65 31.18
CA PHE A 102 7.38 38.31 30.69
C PHE A 102 6.16 37.60 30.14
N CYS A 103 5.91 37.71 28.83
CA CYS A 103 5.15 36.72 28.04
C CYS A 103 5.17 37.04 26.53
N PHE A 104 6.35 37.18 25.92
CA PHE A 104 6.48 37.08 24.47
C PHE A 104 6.64 35.61 24.05
N LEU A 105 5.57 34.83 24.20
CA LEU A 105 5.38 33.65 23.35
C LEU A 105 4.49 34.07 22.18
N PRO A 106 4.81 33.68 20.94
CA PRO A 106 4.06 34.11 19.77
C PRO A 106 2.63 33.59 19.87
N SER A 107 1.72 34.51 20.14
CA SER A 107 0.25 34.39 20.05
C SER A 107 -0.26 34.14 18.62
N ALA A 108 0.66 33.92 17.67
CA ALA A 108 0.41 33.79 16.23
C ALA A 108 -0.49 32.60 15.85
N PHE A 109 -0.73 31.64 16.75
CA PHE A 109 -1.66 30.53 16.50
C PHE A 109 -3.03 30.67 17.17
N SER A 110 -3.30 31.76 17.91
CA SER A 110 -4.52 31.85 18.74
C SER A 110 -5.77 32.42 18.04
N SER A 111 -5.67 32.87 16.78
CA SER A 111 -6.76 33.65 16.15
C SER A 111 -7.34 33.09 14.84
N ARG A 112 -6.73 32.08 14.19
CA ARG A 112 -7.36 31.46 13.02
C ARG A 112 -8.33 30.38 13.47
N ARG A 113 -9.62 30.56 13.15
CA ARG A 113 -10.73 29.62 13.43
C ARG A 113 -10.30 28.21 13.02
N PRO A 114 -9.86 27.40 13.99
CA PRO A 114 -9.18 26.17 13.66
C PRO A 114 -10.13 25.14 12.98
N PRO A 115 -11.48 25.13 13.15
CA PRO A 115 -12.33 24.25 12.35
C PRO A 115 -12.26 24.54 10.84
N ARG A 116 -11.99 25.77 10.40
CA ARG A 116 -11.89 26.07 8.96
C ARG A 116 -10.67 25.40 8.31
N ILE A 117 -9.55 25.34 9.04
CA ILE A 117 -8.33 24.68 8.55
C ILE A 117 -8.55 23.17 8.49
N LEU A 118 -9.16 22.58 9.53
CA LEU A 118 -9.51 21.16 9.55
C LEU A 118 -10.47 20.80 8.41
N ILE A 119 -11.55 21.58 8.22
CA ILE A 119 -12.49 21.39 7.12
C ILE A 119 -11.75 21.47 5.78
N GLY A 120 -10.89 22.47 5.59
CA GLY A 120 -10.08 22.60 4.38
C GLY A 120 -9.19 21.38 4.12
N LEU A 121 -8.52 20.85 5.15
CA LEU A 121 -7.68 19.65 5.05
C LEU A 121 -8.50 18.39 4.74
N LEU A 122 -9.68 18.24 5.35
CA LEU A 122 -10.58 17.11 5.09
C LEU A 122 -11.13 17.16 3.66
N VAL A 123 -11.54 18.34 3.18
CA VAL A 123 -12.00 18.54 1.80
C VAL A 123 -10.87 18.25 0.81
N LEU A 124 -9.66 18.76 1.06
CA LEU A 124 -8.49 18.47 0.23
C LEU A 124 -8.18 16.97 0.21
N TRP A 125 -8.20 16.31 1.36
CA TRP A 125 -8.00 14.87 1.46
C TRP A 125 -9.04 14.10 0.66
N LEU A 126 -10.31 14.43 0.84
CA LEU A 126 -11.42 13.78 0.13
C LEU A 126 -11.25 13.96 -1.37
N ALA A 127 -10.91 15.16 -1.85
CA ALA A 127 -10.62 15.42 -3.25
C ALA A 127 -9.47 14.55 -3.78
N VAL A 128 -8.34 14.47 -3.05
CA VAL A 128 -7.21 13.60 -3.42
C VAL A 128 -7.62 12.13 -3.43
N LYS A 129 -8.44 11.69 -2.48
CA LYS A 129 -8.93 10.30 -2.40
C LYS A 129 -9.86 9.98 -3.56
N LEU A 130 -10.76 10.89 -3.93
CA LEU A 130 -11.63 10.75 -5.09
C LEU A 130 -10.82 10.66 -6.38
N VAL A 131 -9.83 11.54 -6.58
CA VAL A 131 -8.92 11.44 -7.74
C VAL A 131 -8.19 10.10 -7.75
N PHE A 132 -7.72 9.62 -6.59
CA PHE A 132 -7.06 8.32 -6.50
C PHE A 132 -8.01 7.17 -6.89
N VAL A 133 -9.23 7.15 -6.36
CA VAL A 133 -10.20 6.07 -6.60
C VAL A 133 -10.78 6.13 -8.01
N GLU A 134 -11.09 7.30 -8.55
CA GLU A 134 -11.76 7.44 -9.85
C GLU A 134 -10.77 7.50 -11.02
N VAL A 135 -9.54 7.99 -10.81
CA VAL A 135 -8.56 8.15 -11.88
C VAL A 135 -7.41 7.16 -11.75
N VAL A 136 -6.79 7.07 -10.57
CA VAL A 136 -5.57 6.27 -10.41
C VAL A 136 -5.89 4.77 -10.34
N VAL A 137 -6.94 4.36 -9.63
CA VAL A 137 -7.31 2.94 -9.52
C VAL A 137 -7.75 2.37 -10.87
N PRO A 138 -8.69 2.97 -11.62
CA PRO A 138 -9.06 2.50 -12.95
C PRO A 138 -7.87 2.47 -13.91
N ARG A 139 -7.01 3.49 -13.94
CA ARG A 139 -5.79 3.47 -14.77
C ARG A 139 -4.81 2.37 -14.38
N ARG A 140 -4.74 2.00 -13.09
CA ARG A 140 -3.93 0.85 -12.64
C ARG A 140 -4.58 -0.49 -12.97
N LEU A 141 -5.90 -0.52 -13.11
CA LEU A 141 -6.65 -1.72 -13.50
C LEU A 141 -6.72 -1.89 -15.03
N GLN A 142 -6.53 -0.82 -15.79
CA GLN A 142 -6.40 -0.89 -17.26
C GLN A 142 -5.25 -1.85 -17.61
N GLY A 143 -5.58 -2.96 -18.28
CA GLY A 143 -4.63 -4.03 -18.63
C GLY A 143 -4.52 -5.17 -17.61
N ARG A 144 -5.13 -5.03 -16.44
CA ARG A 144 -5.16 -6.05 -15.36
C ARG A 144 -6.49 -6.79 -15.30
N ASP A 145 -7.06 -7.14 -16.44
CA ASP A 145 -8.27 -7.96 -16.51
C ASP A 145 -7.93 -9.44 -16.24
N ALA A 146 -7.54 -9.74 -15.00
CA ALA A 146 -7.19 -11.09 -14.55
C ALA A 146 -8.33 -12.09 -14.82
N ARG A 147 -9.58 -11.62 -14.70
CA ARG A 147 -10.77 -12.40 -15.03
C ARG A 147 -10.82 -12.79 -16.50
N LEU A 148 -10.75 -11.81 -17.40
CA LEU A 148 -10.79 -12.06 -18.84
C LEU A 148 -9.62 -12.95 -19.28
N LYS A 149 -8.42 -12.71 -18.73
CA LYS A 149 -7.24 -13.54 -19.00
C LYS A 149 -7.42 -14.97 -18.49
N GLY A 150 -7.99 -15.17 -17.30
CA GLY A 150 -8.29 -16.50 -16.75
C GLY A 150 -9.33 -17.26 -17.56
N GLU A 151 -10.42 -16.59 -17.95
CA GLU A 151 -11.46 -17.16 -18.84
C GLU A 151 -10.89 -17.49 -20.23
N LEU A 152 -10.03 -16.62 -20.79
CA LEU A 152 -9.33 -16.87 -22.06
C LEU A 152 -8.40 -18.08 -21.96
N LEU A 153 -7.68 -18.24 -20.85
CA LEU A 153 -6.86 -19.43 -20.62
C LEU A 153 -7.69 -20.71 -20.54
N ALA A 154 -8.84 -20.66 -19.86
CA ALA A 154 -9.76 -21.80 -19.82
C ALA A 154 -10.30 -22.16 -21.21
N ALA A 155 -10.49 -21.18 -22.10
CA ALA A 155 -10.88 -21.44 -23.48
C ALA A 155 -9.76 -22.04 -24.33
N LEU A 156 -8.49 -21.73 -24.05
CA LEU A 156 -7.33 -22.18 -24.82
C LEU A 156 -6.79 -23.56 -24.39
N VAL A 157 -6.92 -23.88 -23.10
CA VAL A 157 -6.51 -25.20 -22.58
C VAL A 157 -7.70 -26.15 -22.70
N PRO A 158 -7.53 -27.39 -23.21
CA PRO A 158 -8.60 -28.38 -23.25
C PRO A 158 -9.18 -28.70 -21.86
N GLU A 159 -10.46 -29.07 -21.80
CA GLU A 159 -11.07 -29.52 -20.55
C GLU A 159 -10.40 -30.80 -20.03
N GLY A 160 -10.23 -30.88 -18.70
CA GLY A 160 -9.53 -32.00 -18.04
C GLY A 160 -8.01 -31.85 -17.97
N ASN A 161 -7.39 -30.99 -18.79
CA ASN A 161 -5.95 -30.80 -18.75
C ASN A 161 -5.53 -29.90 -17.57
N THR A 162 -4.41 -30.28 -16.95
CA THR A 162 -3.79 -29.49 -15.88
C THR A 162 -2.90 -28.42 -16.49
N LEU A 163 -3.00 -27.19 -15.99
CA LEU A 163 -2.08 -26.11 -16.32
C LEU A 163 -0.89 -26.14 -15.36
N TYR A 164 0.31 -26.33 -15.89
CA TYR A 164 1.54 -26.36 -15.10
C TYR A 164 2.17 -24.97 -15.00
N LEU A 165 2.58 -24.61 -13.79
CA LEU A 165 3.29 -23.36 -13.48
C LEU A 165 4.63 -23.69 -12.85
N PHE A 166 5.63 -22.84 -13.10
CA PHE A 166 6.94 -22.95 -12.44
C PHE A 166 7.14 -21.80 -11.46
N ARG A 167 7.74 -20.69 -11.89
CA ARG A 167 8.04 -19.55 -11.01
C ARG A 167 7.01 -18.43 -11.08
N LEU A 168 6.00 -18.58 -11.93
CA LEU A 168 4.96 -17.59 -12.12
C LEU A 168 4.16 -17.38 -10.83
N LYS A 169 4.13 -16.14 -10.35
CA LYS A 169 3.44 -15.72 -9.10
C LYS A 169 2.07 -15.08 -9.32
N ASP A 170 1.55 -15.09 -10.53
CA ASP A 170 0.27 -14.45 -10.85
C ASP A 170 -0.91 -15.31 -10.36
N GLU A 171 -1.26 -15.15 -9.08
CA GLU A 171 -2.40 -15.83 -8.47
C GLU A 171 -3.75 -15.31 -9.00
N GLY A 172 -3.79 -14.05 -9.46
CA GLY A 172 -5.02 -13.40 -9.86
C GLY A 172 -5.63 -14.05 -11.10
N ILE A 173 -4.81 -14.28 -12.13
CA ILE A 173 -5.26 -14.97 -13.36
C ILE A 173 -5.67 -16.41 -13.03
N MET A 174 -4.90 -17.11 -12.18
CA MET A 174 -5.16 -18.51 -11.82
C MET A 174 -6.45 -18.68 -11.02
N PHE A 175 -6.83 -17.69 -10.22
CA PHE A 175 -8.11 -17.69 -9.49
C PHE A 175 -9.32 -17.76 -10.44
N TYR A 176 -9.26 -17.06 -11.57
CA TYR A 176 -10.34 -17.04 -12.58
C TYR A 176 -10.21 -18.12 -13.67
N TYR A 177 -9.13 -18.91 -13.67
CA TYR A 177 -8.96 -20.04 -14.59
C TYR A 177 -9.92 -21.20 -14.27
N HIS A 178 -10.35 -21.34 -13.01
CA HIS A 178 -11.36 -22.31 -12.55
C HIS A 178 -11.10 -23.80 -12.90
N ARG A 179 -9.87 -24.18 -13.24
CA ARG A 179 -9.45 -25.56 -13.54
C ARG A 179 -8.18 -25.94 -12.79
N THR A 180 -7.77 -27.20 -12.89
CA THR A 180 -6.60 -27.72 -12.17
C THR A 180 -5.32 -27.01 -12.57
N VAL A 181 -4.60 -26.50 -11.58
CA VAL A 181 -3.29 -25.87 -11.71
C VAL A 181 -2.30 -26.65 -10.85
N CYS A 182 -1.14 -27.00 -11.39
CA CYS A 182 -0.08 -27.67 -10.66
C CYS A 182 1.20 -26.83 -10.69
N ARG A 183 1.80 -26.59 -9.52
CA ARG A 183 3.09 -25.90 -9.42
C ARG A 183 4.21 -26.91 -9.34
N LEU A 184 5.19 -26.75 -10.23
CA LEU A 184 6.39 -27.56 -10.26
C LEU A 184 7.62 -26.68 -9.99
N PRO A 185 8.62 -27.16 -9.22
CA PRO A 185 9.87 -26.43 -8.98
C PRO A 185 10.68 -26.13 -10.25
N SER A 186 10.65 -27.06 -11.20
CA SER A 186 11.33 -26.92 -12.48
C SER A 186 10.60 -27.66 -13.60
N PRO A 187 10.84 -27.27 -14.85
CA PRO A 187 10.24 -27.94 -16.01
C PRO A 187 10.67 -29.40 -16.23
N ASP A 188 11.82 -29.82 -15.69
CA ASP A 188 12.28 -31.21 -15.79
C ASP A 188 11.44 -32.19 -14.96
N GLN A 189 10.54 -31.68 -14.11
CA GLN A 189 9.60 -32.47 -13.31
C GLN A 189 8.22 -32.60 -13.95
N LEU A 190 8.07 -32.18 -15.22
CA LEU A 190 6.83 -32.42 -15.94
C LEU A 190 6.57 -33.93 -16.06
N PRO A 191 5.32 -34.38 -15.85
CA PRO A 191 5.01 -35.80 -15.96
C PRO A 191 5.16 -36.28 -17.39
N SER A 192 5.72 -37.47 -17.58
CA SER A 192 5.68 -38.15 -18.88
C SER A 192 4.23 -38.47 -19.23
N SER A 193 3.73 -37.91 -20.32
CA SER A 193 2.36 -38.10 -20.80
C SER A 193 2.37 -38.39 -22.30
N GLY A 194 1.45 -39.24 -22.76
CA GLY A 194 1.18 -39.42 -24.19
C GLY A 194 0.35 -38.28 -24.79
N GLU A 195 -0.25 -37.45 -23.94
CA GLU A 195 -1.03 -36.26 -24.32
C GLU A 195 -0.20 -34.98 -24.14
N PRO A 196 -0.46 -33.93 -24.94
CA PRO A 196 0.25 -32.66 -24.81
C PRO A 196 -0.04 -31.97 -23.48
N LEU A 197 1.01 -31.44 -22.85
CA LEU A 197 0.92 -30.70 -21.59
C LEU A 197 0.82 -29.20 -21.85
N TYR A 198 0.15 -28.47 -20.97
CA TYR A 198 0.00 -27.02 -21.07
C TYR A 198 0.72 -26.36 -19.91
N CYS A 199 1.64 -25.45 -20.22
CA CYS A 199 2.43 -24.73 -19.22
C CYS A 199 2.29 -23.22 -19.41
N MET A 200 2.28 -22.47 -18.31
CA MET A 200 2.45 -21.02 -18.36
C MET A 200 3.88 -20.67 -17.96
N LEU A 201 4.56 -19.92 -18.82
CA LEU A 201 5.94 -19.49 -18.62
C LEU A 201 6.04 -17.98 -18.48
N ASP A 202 6.90 -17.50 -17.58
CA ASP A 202 7.33 -16.10 -17.61
C ASP A 202 8.34 -15.83 -18.75
N ARG A 203 8.69 -14.56 -18.96
CA ARG A 203 9.67 -14.15 -19.98
C ARG A 203 11.01 -14.87 -19.88
N SER A 204 11.52 -15.04 -18.66
CA SER A 204 12.82 -15.64 -18.40
C SER A 204 12.80 -17.14 -18.66
N GLU A 205 11.71 -17.80 -18.28
CA GLU A 205 11.46 -19.22 -18.55
C GLU A 205 11.31 -19.46 -20.05
N TRP A 206 10.48 -18.66 -20.74
CA TRP A 206 10.32 -18.75 -22.19
C TRP A 206 11.64 -18.54 -22.95
N SER A 207 12.50 -17.62 -22.52
CA SER A 207 13.80 -17.41 -23.17
C SER A 207 14.73 -18.63 -23.09
N ARG A 208 14.59 -19.46 -22.04
CA ARG A 208 15.38 -20.68 -21.84
C ARG A 208 14.76 -21.89 -22.51
N TRP A 209 13.43 -21.95 -22.58
CA TRP A 209 12.66 -23.11 -23.02
C TRP A 209 12.15 -23.03 -24.45
N GLY A 210 11.89 -21.83 -24.95
CA GLY A 210 11.26 -21.60 -26.26
C GLY A 210 12.10 -22.00 -27.46
N THR A 211 13.34 -22.46 -27.25
CA THR A 211 14.22 -23.02 -28.28
C THR A 211 14.06 -24.53 -28.45
N ARG A 212 13.34 -25.22 -27.56
CA ARG A 212 13.12 -26.67 -27.67
C ARG A 212 12.10 -26.97 -28.77
N ALA A 213 12.37 -27.99 -29.57
CA ALA A 213 11.54 -28.36 -30.72
C ALA A 213 10.16 -28.93 -30.32
N ASP A 214 10.01 -29.40 -29.08
CA ASP A 214 8.78 -29.97 -28.52
C ASP A 214 7.84 -28.92 -27.89
N VAL A 215 8.21 -27.63 -27.92
CA VAL A 215 7.43 -26.55 -27.29
C VAL A 215 6.82 -25.64 -28.34
N GLU A 216 5.50 -25.53 -28.32
CA GLU A 216 4.71 -24.67 -29.19
C GLU A 216 4.11 -23.51 -28.40
N SER A 217 4.34 -22.27 -28.86
CA SER A 217 3.72 -21.08 -28.25
C SER A 217 2.26 -20.96 -28.68
N VAL A 218 1.33 -21.19 -27.76
CA VAL A 218 -0.12 -21.08 -28.03
C VAL A 218 -0.57 -19.63 -27.99
N ARG A 219 -0.21 -18.90 -26.93
CA ARG A 219 -0.65 -17.51 -26.73
C ARG A 219 0.33 -16.74 -25.88
N ARG A 220 0.56 -15.48 -26.24
CA ARG A 220 1.25 -14.50 -25.39
C ARG A 220 0.22 -13.68 -24.63
N LEU A 221 0.44 -13.52 -23.34
CA LEU A 221 -0.37 -12.75 -22.42
C LEU A 221 0.57 -11.84 -21.61
N GLU A 222 0.00 -10.93 -20.85
CA GLU A 222 0.72 -10.13 -19.86
C GLU A 222 0.19 -10.49 -18.49
N ASP A 223 1.04 -10.47 -17.47
CA ASP A 223 0.66 -10.67 -16.08
C ASP A 223 -0.07 -9.44 -15.51
N GLU A 224 -0.38 -9.43 -14.20
CA GLU A 224 -0.95 -8.25 -13.53
C GLU A 224 0.00 -7.03 -13.49
N GLN A 225 1.31 -7.21 -13.67
CA GLN A 225 2.30 -6.13 -13.70
C GLN A 225 2.59 -5.61 -15.12
N GLY A 226 2.05 -6.27 -16.15
CA GLY A 226 2.34 -6.00 -17.56
C GLY A 226 3.56 -6.77 -18.07
N ASP A 227 4.14 -7.67 -17.28
CA ASP A 227 5.24 -8.51 -17.70
C ASP A 227 4.74 -9.62 -18.62
N PRO A 228 5.44 -9.92 -19.72
CA PRO A 228 4.98 -10.90 -20.68
C PRO A 228 5.07 -12.32 -20.12
N MET A 229 4.00 -13.07 -20.32
CA MET A 229 3.87 -14.50 -20.03
C MET A 229 3.40 -15.24 -21.29
N VAL A 230 3.74 -16.51 -21.40
CA VAL A 230 3.45 -17.32 -22.58
C VAL A 230 2.79 -18.62 -22.16
N LEU A 231 1.59 -18.87 -22.69
CA LEU A 231 0.98 -20.18 -22.67
C LEU A 231 1.65 -21.02 -23.74
N VAL A 232 2.25 -22.13 -23.33
CA VAL A 232 2.92 -23.07 -24.21
C VAL A 232 2.25 -24.44 -24.14
N LYS A 233 2.29 -25.14 -25.26
CA LYS A 233 1.91 -26.53 -25.40
C LYS A 233 3.18 -27.35 -25.60
N VAL A 234 3.43 -28.31 -24.70
CA VAL A 234 4.57 -29.20 -24.74
C VAL A 234 4.09 -30.53 -25.32
N HIS A 235 4.59 -30.88 -26.49
CA HIS A 235 4.29 -32.14 -27.13
C HIS A 235 5.05 -33.27 -26.44
N PRO A 236 4.47 -34.48 -26.35
CA PRO A 236 5.21 -35.65 -25.89
C PRO A 236 6.48 -35.76 -26.72
N GLN A 237 7.65 -35.83 -26.08
CA GLN A 237 8.83 -36.26 -26.80
C GLN A 237 8.50 -37.64 -27.32
N GLN A 238 8.41 -37.77 -28.66
CA GLN A 238 8.52 -39.06 -29.29
C GLN A 238 9.88 -39.56 -28.85
N PHE A 239 9.90 -40.36 -27.77
CA PHE A 239 11.04 -41.16 -27.42
C PHE A 239 11.23 -42.05 -28.64
N GLY A 240 12.03 -41.55 -29.59
CA GLY A 240 12.40 -42.27 -30.78
C GLY A 240 12.89 -43.60 -30.25
N SER A 241 12.17 -44.65 -30.63
CA SER A 241 12.20 -46.02 -30.10
C SER A 241 13.63 -46.49 -29.84
N GLY A 242 14.18 -46.00 -28.75
CA GLY A 242 15.59 -46.07 -28.44
C GLY A 242 15.78 -47.46 -27.94
N LYS A 243 16.32 -48.30 -28.82
CA LYS A 243 16.77 -49.65 -28.54
C LYS A 243 17.34 -49.67 -27.12
N PRO A 244 16.81 -50.49 -26.20
CA PRO A 244 17.29 -50.51 -24.83
C PRO A 244 18.80 -50.70 -24.83
N PRO A 245 19.56 -50.02 -23.94
CA PRO A 245 20.98 -50.26 -23.81
C PRO A 245 21.18 -51.74 -23.49
N SER A 246 21.82 -52.45 -24.42
CA SER A 246 22.21 -53.85 -24.32
C SER A 246 23.30 -54.06 -23.28
#